data_AF-A0A7V7DCN3-F1
#
_entry.id   AF-A0A7V7DCN3-F1
#
_cell.length_a   1.000
_cell.length_b   1.000
_cell.length_c   1.000
_cell.angle_alpha   90.00
_cell.angle_beta   90.00
_cell.angle_gamma   90.00
#
_symmetry.space_group_name_H-M   'P 1'
#
loop_
_entity.id
_entity.type
_entity.pdbx_description
1 polymer ?
#
loop_
_entity_poly.entity_id
_entity_poly.type
_entity_poly.pdbx_seq_one_letter_code
_entity_poly.pdbx_strand_id
1 'polypeptide(L)'
;MEGLSLHPKKEKREAGFTIIEVLIAISLLAIGMLAIAKMQIMAMQGNASARWQAEQTTYTQDKMEVLMALTYTHADLDPAGNPHTEANPPDYHTVTWTVSDSTVGFPVPNTKLITVTVTGLNKTTVLTGIKPNF
;
A
#
# COMPACT_ATOMS: atom_id res chain seq x y z
N MET A 1 72.05 -39.63 35.05
CA MET A 1 70.59 -39.76 35.24
C MET A 1 70.09 -38.35 35.52
N GLU A 2 69.92 -37.56 34.46
CA GLU A 2 68.57 -37.29 33.90
C GLU A 2 67.63 -36.88 35.04
N GLY A 3 67.27 -35.62 35.25
CA GLY A 3 66.99 -34.56 34.30
C GLY A 3 65.61 -34.04 34.66
N LEU A 4 65.45 -32.74 34.90
CA LEU A 4 64.15 -32.06 34.77
C LEU A 4 64.34 -30.54 34.67
N SER A 5 64.42 -30.04 33.45
CA SER A 5 64.27 -28.61 33.18
C SER A 5 62.77 -28.26 33.27
N LEU A 6 62.37 -27.64 34.38
CA LEU A 6 61.03 -27.09 34.56
C LEU A 6 60.90 -25.83 33.70
N HIS A 7 60.41 -25.99 32.47
CA HIS A 7 59.95 -24.87 31.67
C HIS A 7 58.63 -24.34 32.27
N PRO A 8 58.57 -23.09 32.76
CA PRO A 8 57.32 -22.53 33.24
C PRO A 8 56.36 -22.39 32.06
N LYS A 9 55.26 -23.15 32.10
CA LYS A 9 54.15 -23.04 31.16
C LYS A 9 53.52 -21.66 31.37
N LYS A 10 53.70 -20.74 30.42
CA LYS A 10 52.99 -19.45 30.41
C LYS A 10 51.49 -19.74 30.27
N GLU A 11 50.75 -19.71 31.36
CA GLU A 11 49.30 -19.63 31.30
C GLU A 11 48.92 -18.28 30.68
N LYS A 12 48.22 -18.34 29.54
CA LYS A 12 47.61 -17.16 28.93
C LYS A 12 46.54 -16.67 29.90
N ARG A 13 46.75 -15.49 30.48
CA ARG A 13 45.70 -14.82 31.26
C ARG A 13 44.63 -14.35 30.28
N GLU A 14 43.48 -15.03 30.28
CA GLU A 14 42.27 -14.55 29.64
C GLU A 14 41.88 -13.23 30.35
N ALA A 15 42.05 -12.10 29.67
CA ALA A 15 41.62 -10.82 30.19
C ALA A 15 40.08 -10.79 30.13
N GLY A 16 39.42 -10.79 31.29
CA GLY A 16 37.96 -10.63 31.38
C GLY A 16 37.52 -9.24 30.93
N PHE A 17 36.27 -9.13 30.45
CA PHE A 17 35.68 -7.86 30.02
C PHE A 17 35.59 -6.86 31.17
N THR A 18 35.87 -5.60 30.85
CA THR A 18 35.74 -4.48 31.79
C THR A 18 34.27 -4.03 31.88
N ILE A 19 33.87 -3.48 33.03
CA ILE A 19 32.52 -2.90 33.20
C ILE A 19 32.29 -1.75 32.20
N ILE A 20 33.34 -0.98 31.90
CA ILE A 20 33.25 0.13 30.95
C ILE A 20 32.94 -0.37 29.52
N GLU A 21 33.46 -1.53 29.10
CA GLU A 21 33.09 -2.14 27.80
C GLU A 21 31.61 -2.49 27.74
N VAL A 22 31.05 -3.06 28.80
CA VAL A 22 29.62 -3.39 28.85
C VAL A 22 28.75 -2.13 28.80
N LEU A 23 29.13 -1.08 29.51
CA LEU A 23 28.42 0.20 29.49
C LEU A 23 28.45 0.85 28.11
N ILE A 24 29.61 0.82 27.42
CA ILE A 24 29.73 1.29 26.04
C ILE A 24 28.86 0.44 25.12
N ALA A 25 28.89 -0.89 25.25
CA ALA A 25 28.09 -1.80 24.43
C ALA A 25 26.58 -1.56 24.58
N ILE A 26 26.08 -1.41 25.81
CA ILE A 26 24.65 -1.13 26.08
C ILE A 26 24.28 0.25 25.54
N SER A 27 25.17 1.24 25.63
CA SER A 27 24.92 2.58 25.08
C SER A 27 24.77 2.56 23.56
N LEU A 28 25.67 1.86 22.87
CA LEU A 28 25.58 1.67 21.41
C LEU A 28 24.34 0.86 21.02
N LEU A 29 23.99 -0.17 21.79
CA LEU A 29 22.77 -0.94 21.59
C LEU A 29 21.51 -0.09 21.73
N ALA A 30 21.44 0.77 22.75
CA ALA A 30 20.30 1.67 22.96
C ALA A 30 20.10 2.63 21.78
N ILE A 31 21.19 3.20 21.24
CA ILE A 31 21.14 4.03 20.03
C ILE A 31 20.61 3.22 18.83
N GLY A 32 21.08 1.98 18.67
CA GLY A 32 20.60 1.08 17.61
C GLY A 32 19.11 0.75 17.72
N MET A 33 18.60 0.51 18.94
CA MET A 33 17.18 0.23 19.17
C MET A 33 16.28 1.41 18.80
N LEU A 34 16.71 2.65 19.03
CA LEU A 34 15.94 3.83 18.61
C LEU A 34 15.83 3.94 17.08
N ALA A 35 16.85 3.52 16.34
CA ALA A 35 16.80 3.47 14.88
C ALA A 35 15.76 2.44 14.40
N ILE A 36 15.73 1.26 15.02
CA ILE A 36 14.75 0.19 14.72
C ILE A 36 13.32 0.64 15.06
N ALA A 37 13.13 1.36 16.17
CA ALA A 37 11.82 1.89 16.55
C ALA A 37 11.24 2.81 15.46
N LYS A 38 12.06 3.67 14.85
CA LYS A 38 11.64 4.49 13.70
C LYS A 38 11.28 3.64 12.49
N MET A 39 12.06 2.61 12.18
CA MET A 39 11.75 1.66 11.10
C MET A 39 10.39 0.98 11.31
N GLN A 40 10.09 0.55 12.54
CA GLN A 40 8.82 -0.08 12.88
C GLN A 40 7.63 0.85 12.62
N ILE A 41 7.73 2.12 13.01
CA ILE A 41 6.70 3.13 12.76
C ILE A 41 6.49 3.31 11.25
N MET A 42 7.57 3.43 10.47
CA MET A 42 7.47 3.58 9.03
C MET A 42 6.86 2.34 8.36
N ALA A 43 7.23 1.14 8.80
CA ALA A 43 6.64 -0.10 8.29
C ALA A 43 5.13 -0.17 8.57
N MET A 44 4.71 0.22 9.78
CA MET A 44 3.28 0.31 10.11
C MET A 44 2.52 1.30 9.23
N GLN A 45 3.07 2.50 9.03
CA GLN A 45 2.46 3.53 8.18
C GLN A 45 2.40 3.08 6.71
N GLY A 46 3.47 2.46 6.22
CA GLY A 46 3.52 1.88 4.87
C GLY A 46 2.46 0.79 4.67
N ASN A 47 2.33 -0.13 5.63
CA ASN A 47 1.33 -1.20 5.59
C ASN A 47 -0.11 -0.65 5.66
N ALA A 48 -0.37 0.34 6.52
CA ALA A 48 -1.68 1.00 6.59
C ALA A 48 -2.06 1.68 5.27
N SER A 49 -1.12 2.43 4.68
CA SER A 49 -1.30 3.07 3.38
C SER A 49 -1.53 2.07 2.25
N ALA A 50 -0.79 0.95 2.24
CA ALA A 50 -0.98 -0.12 1.26
C ALA A 50 -2.37 -0.78 1.41
N ARG A 51 -2.81 -1.02 2.65
CA ARG A 51 -4.16 -1.54 2.91
C ARG A 51 -5.25 -0.63 2.39
N TRP A 52 -5.17 0.68 2.66
CA TRP A 52 -6.17 1.64 2.17
C TRP A 52 -6.19 1.73 0.64
N GLN A 53 -5.04 1.65 -0.02
CA GLN A 53 -4.99 1.64 -1.48
C GLN A 53 -5.58 0.36 -2.07
N ALA A 54 -5.33 -0.80 -1.45
CA ALA A 54 -5.92 -2.06 -1.87
C ALA A 54 -7.45 -2.02 -1.74
N GLU A 55 -7.97 -1.54 -0.61
CA GLU A 55 -9.42 -1.39 -0.37
C GLU A 55 -10.08 -0.45 -1.38
N GLN A 56 -9.47 0.72 -1.65
CA GLN A 56 -9.93 1.64 -2.70
C GLN A 56 -9.96 1.00 -4.08
N THR A 57 -8.96 0.18 -4.38
CA THR A 57 -8.87 -0.51 -5.68
C THR A 57 -9.97 -1.56 -5.81
N THR A 58 -10.18 -2.38 -4.78
CA THR A 58 -11.29 -3.34 -4.72
C THR A 58 -12.62 -2.63 -4.91
N TYR A 59 -12.88 -1.55 -4.18
CA TYR A 59 -14.13 -0.81 -4.31
C TYR A 59 -14.33 -0.20 -5.72
N THR A 60 -13.26 0.34 -6.31
CA THR A 60 -13.30 0.88 -7.68
C THR A 60 -13.66 -0.22 -8.69
N GLN A 61 -13.09 -1.42 -8.51
CA GLN A 61 -13.38 -2.59 -9.34
C GLN A 61 -14.80 -3.07 -9.14
N ASP A 62 -15.26 -3.25 -7.90
CA ASP A 62 -16.62 -3.67 -7.57
C ASP A 62 -17.65 -2.72 -8.18
N LYS A 63 -17.42 -1.39 -8.08
CA LYS A 63 -18.31 -0.40 -8.69
C LYS A 63 -18.31 -0.51 -10.21
N MET A 64 -17.15 -0.71 -10.83
CA MET A 64 -17.06 -0.94 -12.27
C MET A 64 -17.83 -2.18 -12.69
N GLU A 65 -17.73 -3.29 -11.95
CA GLU A 65 -18.47 -4.53 -12.22
C GLU A 65 -19.97 -4.32 -12.15
N VAL A 66 -20.46 -3.62 -11.13
CA VAL A 66 -21.88 -3.24 -11.02
C VAL A 66 -22.32 -2.44 -12.24
N LEU A 67 -21.58 -1.39 -12.62
CA LEU A 67 -21.92 -0.57 -13.80
C LEU A 67 -21.88 -1.37 -15.11
N MET A 68 -20.97 -2.33 -15.23
CA MET A 68 -20.89 -3.22 -16.38
C MET A 68 -22.07 -4.18 -16.45
N ALA A 69 -22.62 -4.62 -15.31
CA ALA A 69 -23.79 -5.50 -15.23
C ALA A 69 -25.12 -4.79 -15.55
N LEU A 70 -25.19 -3.46 -15.46
CA LEU A 70 -26.40 -2.70 -15.78
C LEU A 70 -26.78 -2.81 -17.27
N THR A 71 -28.07 -2.60 -17.56
CA THR A 71 -28.54 -2.49 -18.95
C THR A 71 -27.96 -1.25 -19.62
N TYR A 72 -27.74 -1.30 -20.94
CA TYR A 72 -27.09 -0.20 -21.67
C TYR A 72 -27.86 1.13 -21.56
N THR A 73 -29.17 1.09 -21.35
CA THR A 73 -30.07 2.25 -21.23
C THR A 73 -30.34 2.67 -19.77
N HIS A 74 -29.64 2.10 -18.80
CA HIS A 74 -29.83 2.44 -17.39
C HIS A 74 -29.50 3.92 -17.12
N ALA A 75 -30.23 4.56 -16.21
CA ALA A 75 -30.07 5.99 -15.90
C ALA A 75 -28.65 6.32 -15.37
N ASP A 76 -28.07 5.44 -14.57
CA ASP A 76 -26.66 5.55 -14.10
C ASP A 76 -25.62 5.47 -15.23
N LEU A 77 -26.05 5.09 -16.44
CA LEU A 77 -25.23 5.07 -17.65
C LEU A 77 -25.61 6.16 -18.67
N ASP A 78 -26.45 7.12 -18.25
CA ASP A 78 -26.79 8.28 -19.05
C ASP A 78 -25.72 9.38 -18.90
N PRO A 79 -25.04 9.79 -19.99
CA PRO A 79 -24.10 10.90 -19.95
C PRO A 79 -24.69 12.21 -19.43
N ALA A 80 -26.01 12.42 -19.53
CA ALA A 80 -26.67 13.62 -19.02
C ALA A 80 -26.60 13.74 -17.49
N GLY A 81 -26.41 12.63 -16.78
CA GLY A 81 -26.25 12.60 -15.32
C GLY A 81 -24.82 12.82 -14.82
N ASN A 82 -23.86 13.07 -15.72
CA ASN A 82 -22.46 13.22 -15.32
C ASN A 82 -22.18 14.51 -14.51
N PRO A 83 -21.27 14.46 -13.52
CA PRO A 83 -20.74 13.24 -12.91
C PRO A 83 -21.80 12.58 -12.02
N HIS A 84 -21.97 11.28 -12.21
CA HIS A 84 -22.76 10.48 -11.29
C HIS A 84 -21.99 10.32 -9.98
N THR A 85 -22.71 10.26 -8.86
CA THR A 85 -22.12 10.12 -7.52
C THR A 85 -22.79 8.98 -6.79
N GLU A 86 -22.01 8.17 -6.08
CA GLU A 86 -22.55 7.11 -5.23
C GLU A 86 -23.34 7.71 -4.07
N ALA A 87 -24.56 7.21 -3.84
CA ALA A 87 -25.42 7.73 -2.77
C ALA A 87 -24.92 7.31 -1.39
N ASN A 88 -24.36 6.10 -1.28
CA ASN A 88 -23.86 5.54 -0.02
C ASN A 88 -22.42 5.01 -0.22
N PRO A 89 -21.42 5.89 -0.37
CA PRO A 89 -20.04 5.45 -0.47
C PRO A 89 -19.55 4.90 0.88
N PRO A 90 -18.55 4.00 0.89
CA PRO A 90 -17.87 3.58 2.10
C PRO A 90 -17.27 4.77 2.85
N ASP A 91 -17.10 4.63 4.17
CA ASP A 91 -16.53 5.67 5.01
C ASP A 91 -15.22 6.21 4.42
N TYR A 92 -15.06 7.54 4.45
CA TYR A 92 -13.88 8.27 3.96
C TYR A 92 -13.61 8.17 2.45
N HIS A 93 -14.57 7.68 1.66
CA HIS A 93 -14.47 7.62 0.20
C HIS A 93 -15.51 8.52 -0.47
N THR A 94 -15.09 9.15 -1.56
CA THR A 94 -15.98 9.77 -2.54
C THR A 94 -15.88 8.99 -3.83
N VAL A 95 -17.01 8.55 -4.35
CA VAL A 95 -17.09 7.69 -5.53
C VAL A 95 -17.92 8.40 -6.57
N THR A 96 -17.32 8.68 -7.70
CA THR A 96 -18.00 9.28 -8.85
C THR A 96 -17.72 8.49 -10.11
N TRP A 97 -18.60 8.57 -11.09
CA TRP A 97 -18.30 8.04 -12.42
C TRP A 97 -18.83 8.96 -13.51
N THR A 98 -18.13 8.94 -14.64
CA THR A 98 -18.53 9.64 -15.85
C THR A 98 -18.73 8.65 -16.98
N VAL A 99 -19.73 8.94 -17.82
CA VAL A 99 -20.11 8.08 -18.94
C VAL A 99 -20.06 8.89 -20.23
N SER A 100 -19.32 8.41 -21.21
CA SER A 100 -19.25 9.03 -22.54
C SER A 100 -19.76 8.07 -23.58
N ASP A 101 -20.75 8.48 -24.36
CA ASP A 101 -21.20 7.71 -25.51
C ASP A 101 -20.14 7.73 -26.61
N SER A 102 -20.06 6.64 -27.37
CA SER A 102 -19.27 6.58 -28.60
C SER A 102 -19.86 7.53 -29.64
N THR A 103 -19.37 8.77 -29.64
CA THR A 103 -19.65 9.76 -30.67
C THR A 103 -18.58 9.69 -31.76
N VAL A 104 -18.76 10.45 -32.84
CA VAL A 104 -17.80 10.54 -33.94
C VAL A 104 -16.39 10.85 -33.41
N GLY A 105 -15.44 9.92 -33.61
CA GLY A 105 -14.07 10.01 -33.08
C GLY A 105 -13.68 8.93 -32.06
N PHE A 106 -14.63 8.11 -31.59
CA PHE A 106 -14.33 6.96 -30.73
C PHE A 106 -13.88 5.73 -31.55
N PRO A 107 -12.87 4.95 -31.09
CA PRO A 107 -12.31 3.82 -31.85
C PRO A 107 -13.28 2.65 -32.06
N VAL A 108 -14.29 2.50 -31.18
CA VAL A 108 -15.23 1.37 -31.19
C VAL A 108 -16.66 1.90 -31.22
N PRO A 109 -17.44 1.62 -32.30
CA PRO A 109 -18.82 2.07 -32.40
C PRO A 109 -19.74 1.32 -31.41
N ASN A 110 -20.88 1.92 -31.05
CA ASN A 110 -21.90 1.32 -30.19
C ASN A 110 -21.39 0.90 -28.80
N THR A 111 -20.50 1.72 -28.20
CA THR A 111 -20.00 1.51 -26.84
C THR A 111 -20.17 2.76 -25.97
N LYS A 112 -20.16 2.56 -24.65
CA LYS A 112 -20.01 3.62 -23.65
C LYS A 112 -18.64 3.50 -22.99
N LEU A 113 -17.94 4.61 -22.83
CA LEU A 113 -16.76 4.70 -22.00
C LEU A 113 -17.19 5.10 -20.59
N ILE A 114 -16.89 4.27 -19.60
CA ILE A 114 -17.22 4.51 -18.20
C ILE A 114 -15.92 4.76 -17.46
N THR A 115 -15.80 5.88 -16.75
CA THR A 115 -14.64 6.19 -15.90
C THR A 115 -15.09 6.34 -14.46
N VAL A 116 -14.70 5.40 -13.61
CA VAL A 116 -14.95 5.41 -12.17
C VAL A 116 -13.78 6.08 -11.47
N THR A 117 -14.07 7.02 -10.59
CA THR A 117 -13.09 7.75 -9.77
C THR A 117 -13.44 7.58 -8.30
N VAL A 118 -12.53 7.01 -7.52
CA VAL A 118 -12.65 6.87 -6.07
C VAL A 118 -11.57 7.72 -5.42
N THR A 119 -11.94 8.59 -4.50
CA THR A 119 -11.01 9.45 -3.75
C THR A 119 -11.17 9.22 -2.26
N GLY A 120 -10.06 8.98 -1.56
CA GLY A 120 -10.02 8.81 -0.11
C GLY A 120 -8.63 9.10 0.45
N LEU A 121 -8.57 9.74 1.64
CA LEU A 121 -7.31 10.04 2.35
C LEU A 121 -6.19 10.68 1.47
N ASN A 122 -6.56 11.66 0.64
CA ASN A 122 -5.68 12.36 -0.31
C ASN A 122 -5.08 11.48 -1.43
N LYS A 123 -5.68 10.32 -1.69
CA LYS A 123 -5.37 9.45 -2.82
C LYS A 123 -6.60 9.34 -3.72
N THR A 124 -6.35 9.14 -5.01
CA THR A 124 -7.40 8.94 -6.01
C THR A 124 -7.04 7.74 -6.87
N THR A 125 -7.98 6.81 -6.99
CA THR A 125 -7.93 5.67 -7.90
C THR A 125 -8.91 5.90 -9.03
N VAL A 126 -8.47 5.67 -10.27
CA VAL A 126 -9.29 5.84 -11.47
C VAL A 126 -9.26 4.55 -12.26
N LEU A 127 -10.43 4.08 -12.68
CA LEU A 127 -10.59 2.92 -13.54
C LEU A 127 -11.50 3.28 -14.72
N THR A 128 -11.03 3.00 -15.93
CA THR A 128 -11.79 3.24 -17.16
C THR A 128 -12.11 1.91 -17.84
N GLY A 129 -13.38 1.71 -18.20
CA GLY A 129 -13.88 0.53 -18.89
C GLY A 129 -14.73 0.91 -20.11
N ILE A 130 -14.83 -0.01 -21.05
CA ILE A 130 -15.68 0.13 -22.24
C ILE A 130 -16.84 -0.86 -22.11
N LYS A 131 -18.06 -0.35 -22.15
CA LYS A 131 -19.29 -1.14 -22.17
C LYS A 131 -19.87 -1.18 -23.59
N PRO A 132 -19.77 -2.30 -24.32
CA PRO A 132 -20.45 -2.45 -25.60
C PRO A 132 -21.96 -2.65 -25.43
N ASN A 133 -22.70 -2.27 -26.46
CA ASN A 133 -24.12 -2.58 -26.62
C ASN A 133 -24.23 -3.75 -27.60
N PHE A 134 -24.59 -4.93 -27.12
CA PHE A 134 -24.81 -6.13 -27.93
C PHE A 134 -26.31 -6.43 -28.03
#